data_AF-A0A8C9FY59-F1
#
_entry.id   AF-A0A8C9FY59-F1
#
_cell.length_a   1.000
_cell.length_b   1.000
_cell.length_c   1.000
_cell.angle_alpha   90.00
_cell.angle_beta   90.00
_cell.angle_gamma   90.00
#
_symmetry.space_group_name_H-M   'P 1'
#
loop_
_entity.id
_entity.type
_entity.pdbx_description
1 polymer ?
#
loop_
_entity_poly.entity_id
_entity_poly.type
_entity_poly.pdbx_seq_one_letter_code
_entity_poly.pdbx_strand_id
1 'polypeptide(L)'
;MSRARAKAHRSLAELTAQSGAALKALGEVVGKAERVLRLAELCRRLESEEEKVLPFYPSSLAEGELDDAERLLREAPGEPLAQAVRDYVGLERFWQRFNKAKLEETAVGRQRAALTRGNRRLRALLRRYLDGLAVNAEALSEPDAPPAVSNKSRPVQRPPPAAGAAQSHQVHLE
;
A
#
# COMPACT_ATOMS: atom_id res chain seq x y z
N MET A 1 0.28 52.23 -50.20
CA MET A 1 0.44 50.77 -50.43
C MET A 1 1.55 50.11 -49.57
N SER A 2 2.66 50.78 -49.26
CA SER A 2 3.80 50.19 -48.50
C SER A 2 3.54 49.91 -47.02
N ARG A 3 2.85 50.81 -46.30
CA ARG A 3 2.51 50.63 -44.86
C ARG A 3 1.66 49.39 -44.57
N ALA A 4 0.68 49.10 -45.44
CA ALA A 4 -0.19 47.92 -45.28
C ALA A 4 0.60 46.61 -45.43
N ARG A 5 1.52 46.55 -46.41
CA ARG A 5 2.44 45.40 -46.58
C ARG A 5 3.38 45.24 -45.39
N ALA A 6 3.95 46.33 -44.88
CA ALA A 6 4.82 46.28 -43.69
C ALA A 6 4.07 45.81 -42.43
N LYS A 7 2.82 46.25 -42.24
CA LYS A 7 1.97 45.79 -41.15
C LYS A 7 1.66 44.29 -41.28
N ALA A 8 1.25 43.83 -42.46
CA ALA A 8 0.99 42.42 -42.73
C ALA A 8 2.22 41.54 -42.48
N HIS A 9 3.41 42.00 -42.92
CA HIS A 9 4.66 41.28 -42.68
C HIS A 9 5.00 41.18 -41.18
N ARG A 10 4.80 42.25 -40.40
CA ARG A 10 5.00 42.22 -38.95
C ARG A 10 4.02 41.26 -38.27
N SER A 11 2.75 41.32 -38.63
CA SER A 11 1.73 40.41 -38.07
C SER A 11 2.02 38.95 -38.41
N LEU A 12 2.52 38.65 -39.61
CA LEU A 12 2.91 37.28 -39.97
C LEU A 12 4.16 36.81 -39.20
N ALA A 13 5.16 37.68 -39.02
CA ALA A 13 6.34 37.37 -38.21
C ALA A 13 5.98 37.12 -36.74
N GLU A 14 5.07 37.91 -36.18
CA GLU A 14 4.57 37.72 -34.83
C GLU A 14 3.78 36.41 -34.69
N LEU A 15 2.87 36.13 -35.63
CA LEU A 15 2.08 34.89 -35.64
C LEU A 15 2.98 33.65 -35.74
N THR A 16 4.01 33.68 -36.59
CA THR A 16 4.95 32.56 -36.75
C THR A 16 5.83 32.36 -35.51
N ALA A 17 6.25 33.44 -34.85
CA ALA A 17 6.97 33.35 -33.58
C ALA A 17 6.09 32.77 -32.47
N GLN A 18 4.85 33.25 -32.34
CA GLN A 18 3.89 32.77 -31.34
C GLN A 18 3.49 31.31 -31.58
N SER A 19 3.24 30.92 -32.83
CA SER A 19 2.92 29.52 -33.15
C SER A 19 4.11 28.60 -32.90
N GLY A 20 5.33 29.02 -33.24
CA GLY A 20 6.55 28.28 -32.94
C GLY A 20 6.77 28.10 -31.43
N ALA A 21 6.51 29.13 -30.63
CA ALA A 21 6.59 29.04 -29.16
C ALA A 21 5.53 28.09 -28.59
N ALA A 22 4.28 28.18 -29.08
CA ALA A 22 3.20 27.29 -28.68
C ALA A 22 3.51 25.82 -29.02
N LEU A 23 4.05 25.54 -30.21
CA LEU A 23 4.45 24.19 -30.62
C LEU A 23 5.53 23.61 -29.71
N LYS A 24 6.52 24.42 -29.31
CA LYS A 24 7.55 23.98 -28.35
C LYS A 24 6.96 23.65 -26.99
N ALA A 25 6.13 24.53 -26.44
CA ALA A 25 5.49 24.31 -25.15
C ALA A 25 4.60 23.05 -25.16
N LEU A 26 3.81 22.86 -26.23
CA LEU A 26 3.00 21.65 -26.41
C LEU A 26 3.88 20.40 -26.53
N GLY A 27 5.01 20.47 -27.25
CA GLY A 27 5.97 19.36 -27.35
C GLY A 27 6.53 18.95 -25.99
N GLU A 28 6.83 19.90 -25.10
CA GLU A 28 7.27 19.61 -23.73
C GLU A 28 6.18 18.93 -22.90
N VAL A 29 4.92 19.38 -23.03
CA VAL A 29 3.77 18.78 -22.34
C VAL A 29 3.55 17.35 -22.83
N VAL A 30 3.61 17.10 -24.14
CA VAL A 30 3.54 15.75 -24.72
C VAL A 30 4.65 14.87 -24.17
N GLY A 31 5.90 15.35 -24.14
CA GLY A 31 7.01 14.59 -23.58
C GLY A 31 6.82 14.24 -22.09
N LYS A 32 6.20 15.13 -21.29
CA LYS A 32 5.84 14.83 -19.90
C LYS A 32 4.74 13.75 -19.82
N ALA A 33 3.69 13.89 -20.62
CA ALA A 33 2.57 12.95 -20.66
C ALA A 33 3.03 11.53 -21.06
N GLU A 34 3.88 11.41 -22.07
CA GLU A 34 4.45 10.12 -22.48
C GLU A 34 5.24 9.45 -21.36
N ARG A 35 6.03 10.21 -20.59
CA ARG A 35 6.75 9.66 -19.44
C ARG A 35 5.79 9.15 -18.36
N VAL A 36 4.73 9.92 -18.06
CA VAL A 36 3.70 9.51 -17.10
C VAL A 36 3.02 8.21 -17.56
N LEU A 37 2.67 8.11 -18.84
CA LEU A 37 2.04 6.90 -19.40
C LEU A 37 2.96 5.69 -19.36
N ARG A 38 4.25 5.85 -19.71
CA ARG A 38 5.24 4.77 -19.61
C ARG A 38 5.40 4.27 -18.17
N LEU A 39 5.47 5.18 -17.20
CA LEU A 39 5.54 4.82 -15.79
C LEU A 39 4.26 4.11 -15.34
N ALA A 40 3.09 4.60 -15.75
CA ALA A 40 1.81 3.96 -15.45
C ALA A 40 1.75 2.53 -16.00
N GLU A 41 2.26 2.29 -17.22
CA GLU A 41 2.32 0.96 -17.83
C GLU A 41 3.26 0.02 -17.05
N LEU A 42 4.44 0.50 -16.66
CA LEU A 42 5.37 -0.28 -15.84
C LEU A 42 4.78 -0.63 -14.47
N CYS A 43 4.13 0.33 -13.81
CA CYS A 43 3.44 0.10 -12.55
C CYS A 43 2.28 -0.90 -12.71
N ARG A 44 1.48 -0.78 -13.77
CA ARG A 44 0.35 -1.69 -14.04
C ARG A 44 0.77 -3.15 -14.15
N ARG A 45 2.01 -3.45 -14.55
CA ARG A 45 2.54 -4.83 -14.58
C ARG A 45 2.76 -5.43 -13.19
N LEU A 46 2.88 -4.60 -12.16
CA LEU A 46 3.10 -5.00 -10.77
C LEU A 46 1.81 -5.03 -9.94
N GLU A 47 0.70 -4.54 -10.50
CA GLU A 47 -0.63 -4.56 -9.89
C GLU A 47 -1.24 -5.97 -9.94
N SER A 48 -2.07 -6.29 -8.94
CA SER A 48 -2.84 -7.53 -8.95
C SER A 48 -3.95 -7.49 -10.02
N GLU A 49 -4.48 -8.66 -10.41
CA GLU A 49 -5.61 -8.71 -11.35
C GLU A 49 -6.87 -8.04 -10.78
N GLU A 50 -7.09 -8.14 -9.48
CA GLU A 50 -8.19 -7.45 -8.80
C GLU A 50 -8.07 -5.93 -8.93
N GLU A 51 -6.87 -5.38 -8.76
CA GLU A 51 -6.62 -3.94 -8.89
C GLU A 51 -6.73 -3.44 -10.33
N LYS A 52 -6.42 -4.30 -11.31
CA LYS A 52 -6.58 -3.97 -12.73
C LYS A 52 -8.04 -3.91 -13.14
N VAL A 53 -8.88 -4.77 -12.54
CA VAL A 53 -10.33 -4.87 -12.82
C VAL A 53 -11.12 -3.84 -12.01
N LEU A 54 -10.77 -3.63 -10.75
CA LEU A 54 -11.44 -2.71 -9.84
C LEU A 54 -10.41 -1.74 -9.21
N PRO A 55 -9.94 -0.74 -9.98
CA PRO A 55 -8.85 0.14 -9.53
C PRO A 55 -9.24 1.13 -8.44
N PHE A 56 -10.53 1.34 -8.22
CA PHE A 56 -11.06 2.37 -7.33
C PHE A 56 -11.99 1.75 -6.31
N TYR A 57 -11.72 2.05 -5.04
CA TYR A 57 -12.55 1.65 -3.92
C TYR A 57 -13.72 2.61 -3.76
N PRO A 58 -14.84 2.16 -3.19
CA PRO A 58 -15.89 3.06 -2.76
C PRO A 58 -15.30 4.09 -1.77
N SER A 59 -15.85 5.30 -1.79
CA SER A 59 -15.51 6.29 -0.78
C SER A 59 -15.79 5.73 0.62
N SER A 60 -14.88 5.99 1.55
CA SER A 60 -15.12 5.73 2.97
C SER A 60 -16.03 6.78 3.61
N LEU A 61 -16.28 7.90 2.92
CA LEU A 61 -17.15 8.98 3.37
C LEU A 61 -18.61 8.65 3.07
N ALA A 62 -19.49 8.98 4.01
CA ALA A 62 -20.94 8.95 3.80
C ALA A 62 -21.37 10.05 2.80
N GLU A 63 -22.58 9.92 2.24
CA GLU A 63 -23.10 10.89 1.25
C GLU A 63 -23.10 12.34 1.78
N GLY A 64 -23.52 12.55 3.04
CA GLY A 64 -23.50 13.90 3.63
C GLY A 64 -22.08 14.46 3.82
N GLU A 65 -21.09 13.60 4.10
CA GLU A 65 -19.70 14.02 4.25
C GLU A 65 -19.06 14.36 2.90
N LEU A 66 -19.50 13.69 1.83
CA LEU A 66 -19.09 14.00 0.46
C LEU A 66 -19.63 15.38 0.04
N ASP A 67 -20.90 15.67 0.34
CA ASP A 67 -21.50 16.97 0.08
C ASP A 67 -20.78 18.09 0.83
N ASP A 68 -20.40 17.85 2.09
CA ASP A 68 -19.65 18.82 2.90
C ASP A 68 -18.23 19.04 2.37
N ALA A 69 -17.54 17.97 1.96
CA ALA A 69 -16.23 18.07 1.32
C ALA A 69 -16.30 18.86 0.01
N GLU A 70 -17.33 18.64 -0.81
CA GLU A 70 -17.51 19.38 -2.07
C GLU A 70 -17.78 20.87 -1.81
N ARG A 71 -18.56 21.21 -0.79
CA ARG A 71 -18.79 22.60 -0.38
C ARG A 71 -17.49 23.30 0.02
N LEU A 72 -16.67 22.65 0.85
CA LEU A 72 -15.38 23.18 1.30
C LEU A 72 -14.41 23.43 0.14
N LEU A 73 -14.43 22.58 -0.90
CA LEU A 73 -13.60 22.78 -2.09
C LEU A 73 -13.99 24.02 -2.89
N ARG A 74 -15.25 24.46 -2.82
CA ARG A 74 -15.76 25.67 -3.51
C ARG A 74 -15.41 26.97 -2.78
N GLU A 75 -15.27 26.93 -1.46
CA GLU A 75 -14.89 28.10 -0.65
C GLU A 75 -13.47 28.57 -0.99
N ALA A 76 -13.16 29.86 -0.98
CA ALA A 76 -11.81 30.33 -1.33
C ALA A 76 -10.74 29.87 -0.32
N PRO A 77 -9.51 29.53 -0.76
CA PRO A 77 -8.49 29.02 0.15
C PRO A 77 -7.94 30.19 0.97
N GLY A 78 -8.14 30.14 2.29
CA GLY A 78 -7.56 31.12 3.21
C GLY A 78 -6.07 30.91 3.49
N GLU A 79 -5.57 29.69 3.26
CA GLU A 79 -4.22 29.27 3.61
C GLU A 79 -3.46 28.70 2.40
N PRO A 80 -2.11 28.84 2.35
CA PRO A 80 -1.29 28.30 1.28
C PRO A 80 -1.39 26.78 1.17
N LEU A 81 -1.56 26.07 2.29
CA LEU A 81 -1.79 24.62 2.27
C LEU A 81 -3.12 24.26 1.59
N ALA A 82 -4.18 25.02 1.84
CA ALA A 82 -5.49 24.80 1.22
C ALA A 82 -5.47 25.05 -0.30
N GLN A 83 -4.63 25.99 -0.77
CA GLN A 83 -4.38 26.17 -2.21
C GLN A 83 -3.64 24.97 -2.80
N ALA A 84 -2.58 24.50 -2.14
CA ALA A 84 -1.82 23.34 -2.61
C ALA A 84 -2.69 22.09 -2.67
N VAL A 85 -3.50 21.82 -1.63
CA VAL A 85 -4.44 20.68 -1.62
C VAL A 85 -5.40 20.75 -2.81
N ARG A 86 -5.89 21.94 -3.15
CA ARG A 86 -6.76 22.16 -4.31
C ARG A 86 -6.13 21.78 -5.64
N ASP A 87 -4.87 22.14 -5.84
CA ASP A 87 -4.14 21.84 -7.07
C ASP A 87 -4.03 20.31 -7.31
N TYR A 88 -4.23 19.49 -6.26
CA TYR A 88 -4.15 18.03 -6.30
C TYR A 88 -5.48 17.29 -6.09
N VAL A 89 -6.64 17.98 -6.04
CA VAL A 89 -7.97 17.33 -5.88
C VAL A 89 -8.22 16.28 -6.96
N GLY A 90 -7.75 16.51 -8.19
CA GLY A 90 -7.86 15.52 -9.27
C GLY A 90 -7.06 14.22 -9.06
N LEU A 91 -6.20 14.14 -8.04
CA LEU A 91 -5.35 12.99 -7.74
C LEU A 91 -5.86 12.13 -6.58
N GLU A 92 -7.05 12.37 -6.02
CA GLU A 92 -7.61 11.57 -4.92
C GLU A 92 -7.54 10.06 -5.17
N ARG A 93 -7.98 9.64 -6.36
CA ARG A 93 -7.95 8.22 -6.76
C ARG A 93 -6.54 7.65 -6.88
N PHE A 94 -5.58 8.47 -7.29
CA PHE A 94 -4.17 8.08 -7.30
C PHE A 94 -3.68 7.85 -5.88
N TRP A 95 -3.97 8.76 -4.96
CA TRP A 95 -3.56 8.64 -3.56
C TRP A 95 -4.22 7.46 -2.86
N GLN A 96 -5.49 7.16 -3.15
CA GLN A 96 -6.14 5.94 -2.64
C GLN A 96 -5.38 4.68 -3.04
N ARG A 97 -5.04 4.52 -4.32
CA ARG A 97 -4.28 3.36 -4.83
C ARG A 97 -2.86 3.31 -4.25
N PHE A 98 -2.20 4.46 -4.18
CA PHE A 98 -0.86 4.56 -3.59
C PHE A 98 -0.85 4.16 -2.11
N ASN A 99 -1.79 4.70 -1.33
CA ASN A 99 -1.90 4.40 0.10
C ASN A 99 -2.22 2.92 0.33
N LYS A 100 -3.10 2.33 -0.48
CA LYS A 100 -3.36 0.89 -0.44
C LYS A 100 -2.07 0.08 -0.64
N ALA A 101 -1.35 0.32 -1.73
CA ALA A 101 -0.11 -0.40 -2.02
C ALA A 101 0.93 -0.25 -0.90
N LYS A 102 1.01 0.93 -0.26
CA LYS A 102 1.86 1.15 0.91
C LYS A 102 1.41 0.36 2.15
N LEU A 103 0.12 0.30 2.41
CA LEU A 103 -0.43 -0.50 3.51
C LEU A 103 -0.12 -1.99 3.27
N GLU A 104 -0.33 -2.48 2.05
CA GLU A 104 -0.02 -3.86 1.68
C GLU A 104 1.48 -4.17 1.80
N GLU A 105 2.36 -3.28 1.32
CA GLU A 105 3.82 -3.40 1.48
C GLU A 105 4.20 -3.59 2.96
N THR A 106 3.66 -2.75 3.84
CA THR A 106 3.94 -2.85 5.29
C THR A 106 3.38 -4.13 5.90
N ALA A 107 2.18 -4.56 5.48
CA ALA A 107 1.55 -5.79 5.96
C ALA A 107 2.36 -7.03 5.57
N VAL A 108 2.75 -7.14 4.30
CA VAL A 108 3.61 -8.22 3.78
C VAL A 108 4.97 -8.21 4.47
N GLY A 109 5.55 -7.03 4.70
CA GLY A 109 6.81 -6.89 5.46
C GLY A 109 6.72 -7.47 6.88
N ARG A 110 5.63 -7.17 7.60
CA ARG A 110 5.38 -7.71 8.94
C ARG A 110 5.20 -9.24 8.92
N GLN A 111 4.42 -9.76 7.96
CA GLN A 111 4.21 -11.19 7.81
C GLN A 111 5.51 -11.93 7.50
N ARG A 112 6.32 -11.42 6.57
CA ARG A 112 7.64 -11.98 6.23
C ARG A 112 8.56 -12.02 7.45
N ALA A 113 8.57 -10.95 8.26
CA ALA A 113 9.37 -10.91 9.49
C ALA A 113 8.91 -11.97 10.49
N ALA A 114 7.59 -12.13 10.69
CA ALA A 114 7.02 -13.15 11.56
C ALA A 114 7.35 -14.58 11.09
N LEU A 115 7.15 -14.87 9.80
CA LEU A 115 7.50 -16.16 9.20
C LEU A 115 9.00 -16.46 9.32
N THR A 116 9.85 -15.46 9.12
CA THR A 116 11.31 -15.63 9.25
C THR A 116 11.70 -15.97 10.70
N ARG A 117 11.11 -15.28 11.68
CA ARG A 117 11.31 -15.59 13.11
C ARG A 117 10.83 -16.99 13.45
N GLY A 118 9.64 -17.37 12.98
CA GLY A 118 9.08 -18.71 13.16
C GLY A 118 9.98 -19.79 12.57
N ASN A 119 10.44 -19.62 11.33
CA ASN A 119 11.34 -20.55 10.67
C ASN A 119 12.68 -20.71 11.41
N ARG A 120 13.27 -19.61 11.88
CA ARG A 120 14.49 -19.65 12.73
C ARG A 120 14.26 -20.45 14.01
N ARG A 121 13.13 -20.23 14.69
CA ARG A 121 12.77 -20.96 15.91
C ARG A 121 12.58 -22.46 15.64
N LEU A 122 11.88 -22.81 14.57
CA LEU A 122 11.66 -24.21 14.18
C LEU A 122 12.98 -24.91 13.87
N ARG A 123 13.88 -24.27 13.11
CA ARG A 123 15.22 -24.81 12.85
C ARG A 123 16.03 -25.00 14.13
N ALA A 124 15.94 -24.07 15.08
CA ALA A 124 16.61 -24.20 16.37
C ALA A 124 16.06 -25.37 17.21
N LEU A 125 14.73 -25.55 17.24
CA LEU A 125 14.09 -26.68 17.91
C LEU A 125 14.48 -28.02 17.27
N LEU A 126 14.51 -28.07 15.93
CA LEU A 126 14.90 -29.25 15.19
C LEU A 126 16.37 -29.63 15.45
N ARG A 127 17.28 -28.64 15.46
CA ARG A 127 18.68 -28.86 15.86
C ARG A 127 18.78 -29.46 17.26
N ARG A 128 18.13 -28.84 18.24
CA ARG A 128 18.14 -29.33 19.62
C ARG A 128 17.56 -30.75 19.75
N TYR A 129 16.55 -31.08 18.95
CA TYR A 129 15.98 -32.44 18.92
C TYR A 129 16.98 -33.46 18.36
N LEU A 130 17.66 -33.13 17.26
CA LEU A 130 18.70 -33.99 16.67
C LEU A 130 19.91 -34.15 17.62
N ASP A 131 20.35 -33.07 18.26
CA ASP A 131 21.43 -33.12 19.26
C ASP A 131 21.04 -34.01 20.45
N GLY A 132 19.79 -33.92 20.91
CA GLY A 132 19.28 -34.78 21.98
C GLY A 132 19.21 -36.26 21.59
N LEU A 133 18.94 -36.59 20.32
CA LEU A 133 19.01 -37.97 19.83
C LEU A 133 20.46 -38.47 19.74
N ALA A 134 21.40 -37.62 19.32
CA ALA A 134 22.82 -37.98 19.23
C ALA A 134 23.42 -38.26 20.62
N VAL A 135 23.15 -37.41 21.61
CA VAL A 135 23.62 -37.61 23.00
C VAL A 135 23.03 -38.88 23.62
N ASN A 136 21.78 -39.21 23.30
CA ASN A 136 21.17 -40.47 23.75
C ASN A 136 21.81 -41.71 23.09
N ALA A 137 22.26 -41.62 21.83
CA ALA A 137 22.93 -42.71 21.14
C ALA A 137 24.36 -42.95 21.69
N GLU A 138 25.08 -41.88 22.04
CA GLU A 138 26.39 -41.97 22.71
C GLU A 138 26.26 -42.54 24.13
N ALA A 139 25.28 -42.10 24.91
CA ALA A 139 25.02 -42.62 26.27
C ALA A 139 24.56 -44.09 26.30
N LEU A 140 23.92 -44.58 25.23
CA LEU A 140 23.57 -46.00 25.07
C LEU A 140 24.74 -46.86 24.53
N SER A 141 25.81 -46.23 24.04
CA SER A 141 27.02 -46.92 23.56
C SER A 141 28.08 -47.11 24.65
N GLU A 142 27.96 -46.40 25.78
CA GLU A 142 28.77 -46.66 26.96
C GLU A 142 28.28 -47.94 27.67
N PRO A 143 29.17 -48.90 27.99
CA PRO A 143 28.79 -50.23 28.49
C PRO A 143 28.13 -50.24 29.89
N ASP A 144 28.10 -49.11 30.61
CA ASP A 144 27.65 -49.01 32.01
C ASP A 144 26.56 -47.94 32.24
N ALA A 145 25.60 -47.78 31.32
CA ALA A 145 24.48 -46.85 31.52
C ALA A 145 23.24 -47.54 32.17
N PRO A 146 22.76 -47.09 33.36
CA PRO A 146 21.58 -47.69 34.00
C PRO A 146 20.27 -47.37 33.23
N PRO A 147 19.25 -48.23 33.31
CA PRO A 147 18.05 -48.11 32.48
C PRO A 147 17.25 -46.84 32.78
N ALA A 148 17.10 -45.98 31.76
CA ALA A 148 16.43 -44.69 31.86
C ALA A 148 14.90 -44.83 32.07
N VAL A 149 14.41 -44.29 33.19
CA VAL A 149 12.98 -44.23 33.53
C VAL A 149 12.27 -43.12 32.75
N SER A 150 11.38 -43.56 31.88
CA SER A 150 10.22 -42.92 31.24
C SER A 150 9.83 -41.47 31.60
N ASN A 151 9.86 -40.64 30.55
CA ASN A 151 8.88 -39.64 30.11
C ASN A 151 7.81 -39.17 31.12
N LYS A 152 8.05 -38.02 31.77
CA LYS A 152 6.98 -37.21 32.40
C LYS A 152 6.63 -36.03 31.50
N SER A 153 5.64 -36.24 30.64
CA SER A 153 4.90 -35.19 29.95
C SER A 153 4.44 -34.12 30.96
N ARG A 154 5.04 -32.93 30.91
CA ARG A 154 4.59 -31.77 31.70
C ARG A 154 3.35 -31.20 31.00
N PRO A 155 2.16 -31.14 31.64
CA PRO A 155 1.02 -30.51 31.00
C PRO A 155 1.26 -29.00 30.93
N VAL A 156 1.17 -28.45 29.72
CA VAL A 156 1.12 -27.01 29.47
C VAL A 156 -0.14 -26.48 30.16
N GLN A 157 0.02 -25.72 31.24
CA GLN A 157 -1.09 -24.97 31.84
C GLN A 157 -1.58 -23.94 30.81
N ARG A 158 -2.83 -24.09 30.35
CA ARG A 158 -3.53 -23.01 29.65
C ARG A 158 -3.92 -21.94 30.68
N PRO A 159 -3.72 -20.64 30.41
CA PRO A 159 -4.29 -19.60 31.25
C PRO A 159 -5.83 -19.65 31.17
N PRO A 160 -6.54 -19.27 32.26
CA PRO A 160 -8.00 -19.33 32.31
C PRO A 160 -8.66 -18.33 31.35
N PRO A 161 -9.86 -18.63 30.81
CA PRO A 161 -10.64 -17.68 30.04
C PRO A 161 -11.15 -16.55 30.94
N ALA A 162 -11.02 -15.31 30.48
CA ALA A 162 -11.61 -14.14 31.12
C ALA A 162 -13.15 -14.30 31.12
N ALA A 163 -13.74 -14.42 32.30
CA ALA A 163 -15.18 -14.36 32.50
C ALA A 163 -15.64 -12.90 32.40
N GLY A 164 -16.52 -12.62 31.43
CA GLY A 164 -17.11 -11.29 31.26
C GLY A 164 -17.94 -11.14 29.98
N ALA A 165 -18.79 -12.11 29.66
CA ALA A 165 -19.92 -11.90 28.73
C ALA A 165 -21.11 -11.48 29.61
N ALA A 166 -21.51 -10.21 29.55
CA ALA A 166 -22.47 -9.68 28.57
C ALA A 166 -23.88 -10.21 28.85
N GLN A 167 -24.67 -9.28 29.38
CA GLN A 167 -26.07 -9.45 29.73
C GLN A 167 -26.90 -9.92 28.53
N SER A 168 -27.77 -10.86 28.82
CA SER A 168 -28.90 -11.34 28.03
C SER A 168 -29.73 -10.19 27.45
N HIS A 169 -29.88 -10.15 26.13
CA HIS A 169 -31.03 -9.54 25.46
C HIS A 169 -31.76 -10.63 24.67
N GLN A 170 -32.93 -10.94 25.17
CA GLN A 170 -33.92 -11.85 24.64
C GLN A 170 -34.67 -11.09 23.55
N VAL A 171 -34.50 -11.46 22.28
CA VAL A 171 -35.35 -10.94 21.19
C VAL A 171 -36.55 -11.89 21.12
N HIS A 172 -37.70 -11.37 21.55
CA HIS A 172 -39.00 -11.99 21.32
C HIS A 172 -39.35 -11.78 19.83
N LEU A 173 -39.73 -12.86 19.16
CA LEU A 173 -40.47 -12.80 17.90
C LEU A 173 -41.85 -12.20 18.16
N GLU A 174 -42.18 -11.16 17.40
CA GLU A 174 -43.44 -10.97 16.67
C GLU A 174 -43.26 -9.87 15.61
#